data_AF-N1UDD2-F1
#
_entry.id   AF-N1UDD2-F1
#
_cell.length_a   1.000
_cell.length_b   1.000
_cell.length_c   1.000
_cell.angle_alpha   90.00
_cell.angle_beta   90.00
_cell.angle_gamma   90.00
#
_symmetry.space_group_name_H-M   'P 1'
#
loop_
_entity.id
_entity.type
_entity.pdbx_description
1 polymer ?
#
loop_
_entity_poly.entity_id
_entity_poly.type
_entity_poly.pdbx_seq_one_letter_code
_entity_poly.pdbx_strand_id
1 'polypeptide(L)'
;MGDRWNEEDLSIYSQDTPSSYDEDGGRAVRAFSRPYPIRTKGFPVALTFDMERSLFKYAFRQEGDLFPETEIFIPEIHYKKGFEVLVNAGTYQYDFRSRVLKFKGEKGILDYGITVYPSKKSLSREQDRTKVVPKTQKRKTQ
;
A
#
# COMPACT_ATOMS: atom_id res chain seq x y z
N MET A 1 1.06 19.63 34.59
CA MET A 1 2.50 19.86 34.89
C MET A 1 3.23 18.62 34.42
N GLY A 2 3.94 18.70 33.29
CA GLY A 2 4.66 17.58 32.68
C GLY A 2 6.00 17.32 33.38
N ASP A 3 6.48 16.08 33.33
CA ASP A 3 7.78 15.75 33.91
C ASP A 3 8.91 16.34 33.06
N ARG A 4 9.93 16.85 33.74
CA ARG A 4 11.03 17.64 33.17
C ARG A 4 12.19 16.74 32.77
N TRP A 5 11.92 15.70 32.01
CA TRP A 5 12.93 14.68 31.70
C TRP A 5 13.02 14.25 30.22
N ASN A 6 12.47 15.04 29.27
CA ASN A 6 12.99 15.25 27.89
C ASN A 6 12.08 16.02 26.89
N GLU A 7 11.01 16.71 27.31
CA GLU A 7 10.20 17.58 26.44
C GLU A 7 9.59 16.96 25.14
N GLU A 8 9.71 15.65 24.91
CA GLU A 8 9.10 14.95 23.77
C GLU A 8 7.98 14.01 24.27
N ASP A 9 6.72 14.32 23.92
CA ASP A 9 5.55 13.50 24.25
C ASP A 9 5.34 12.42 23.18
N LEU A 10 6.05 11.29 23.32
CA LEU A 10 5.92 10.11 22.47
C LEU A 10 4.81 9.13 22.93
N SER A 11 3.81 9.63 23.66
CA SER A 11 2.69 8.83 24.15
C SER A 11 1.62 8.66 23.06
N ILE A 12 1.61 7.49 22.42
CA ILE A 12 0.62 7.10 21.38
C ILE A 12 -0.82 6.96 21.94
N TYR A 13 -0.98 6.86 23.27
CA TYR A 13 -2.26 6.67 23.92
C TYR A 13 -2.33 7.50 25.21
N SER A 14 -3.42 8.24 25.39
CA SER A 14 -3.72 8.94 26.64
C SER A 14 -5.20 8.79 26.96
N GLN A 15 -5.49 8.24 28.14
CA GLN A 15 -6.83 7.92 28.64
C GLN A 15 -7.70 9.16 28.89
N ASP A 16 -7.12 10.36 28.79
CA ASP A 16 -7.76 11.67 29.04
C ASP A 16 -8.16 12.38 27.73
N THR A 17 -8.38 11.64 26.65
CA THR A 17 -8.88 12.25 25.41
C THR A 17 -10.40 12.43 25.53
N PRO A 18 -10.92 13.68 25.55
CA PRO A 18 -12.36 13.92 25.66
C PRO A 18 -13.11 13.29 24.47
N SER A 19 -14.15 12.53 24.79
CA SER A 19 -14.89 11.60 23.92
C SER A 19 -15.65 12.23 22.74
N SER A 20 -15.44 13.51 22.44
CA SER A 20 -16.20 14.26 21.44
C SER A 20 -15.44 14.52 20.13
N TYR A 21 -14.23 13.96 19.94
CA TYR A 21 -13.43 14.18 18.73
C TYR A 21 -12.97 12.91 17.99
N ASP A 22 -13.03 11.75 18.63
CA ASP A 22 -12.69 10.46 18.03
C ASP A 22 -13.26 9.38 18.97
N GLU A 23 -14.19 8.54 18.51
CA GLU A 23 -14.71 7.42 19.31
C GLU A 23 -13.63 6.35 19.63
N ASP A 24 -12.40 6.53 19.13
CA ASP A 24 -11.29 5.58 19.28
C ASP A 24 -10.08 6.16 20.04
N GLY A 25 -10.19 7.32 20.70
CA GLY A 25 -9.20 7.81 21.67
C GLY A 25 -7.75 7.98 21.18
N GLY A 26 -7.49 7.87 19.87
CA GLY A 26 -6.16 7.94 19.30
C GLY A 26 -6.01 9.13 18.38
N ARG A 27 -5.41 10.22 18.89
CA ARG A 27 -5.15 11.46 18.12
C ARG A 27 -4.23 11.27 16.88
N ALA A 28 -3.77 10.05 16.59
CA ALA A 28 -2.84 9.77 15.48
C ALA A 28 -3.04 8.42 14.77
N VAL A 29 -4.15 7.67 14.92
CA VAL A 29 -4.29 6.32 14.32
C VAL A 29 -4.17 6.36 12.79
N ARG A 30 -4.72 7.40 12.15
CA ARG A 30 -4.58 7.66 10.70
C ARG A 30 -3.14 8.02 10.27
N ALA A 31 -2.31 8.54 11.17
CA ALA A 31 -0.94 8.91 10.86
C ALA A 31 0.02 7.70 10.90
N PHE A 32 -0.27 6.71 11.74
CA PHE A 32 0.57 5.51 11.92
C PHE A 32 0.20 4.35 10.99
N SER A 33 -1.09 4.18 10.66
CA SER A 33 -1.56 3.07 9.84
C SER A 33 -1.29 3.29 8.35
N ARG A 34 -0.02 3.27 7.92
CA ARG A 34 0.37 3.48 6.51
C ARG A 34 0.58 2.16 5.77
N PRO A 35 0.37 2.12 4.45
CA PRO A 35 0.79 0.98 3.63
C PRO A 35 2.31 0.89 3.54
N TYR A 36 2.86 -0.32 3.63
CA TYR A 36 4.30 -0.57 3.55
C TYR A 36 4.60 -1.97 2.99
N PRO A 37 5.74 -2.17 2.30
CA PRO A 37 6.20 -3.48 1.89
C PRO A 37 6.67 -4.27 3.13
N ILE A 38 6.04 -5.42 3.38
CA ILE A 38 6.44 -6.38 4.42
C ILE A 38 7.69 -7.14 3.96
N ARG A 39 7.72 -7.51 2.68
CA ARG A 39 8.79 -8.27 2.07
C ARG A 39 8.96 -7.85 0.62
N THR A 40 10.19 -7.66 0.18
CA THR A 40 10.52 -7.44 -1.22
C THR A 40 11.71 -8.30 -1.60
N LYS A 41 11.56 -9.10 -2.66
CA LYS A 41 12.67 -9.80 -3.31
C LYS A 41 13.21 -8.90 -4.42
N GLY A 42 14.25 -8.15 -4.10
CA GLY A 42 14.84 -7.12 -4.94
C GLY A 42 15.29 -5.91 -4.11
N PHE A 43 15.78 -4.89 -4.81
CA PHE A 43 16.25 -3.66 -4.17
C PHE A 43 15.14 -2.61 -4.14
N PRO A 44 14.66 -2.17 -2.95
CA PRO A 44 13.75 -1.03 -2.86
C PRO A 44 14.44 0.23 -3.38
N VAL A 45 13.82 0.92 -4.33
CA VAL A 45 14.36 2.14 -4.95
C VAL A 45 13.67 3.37 -4.39
N ALA A 46 12.33 3.34 -4.28
CA ALA A 46 11.56 4.46 -3.78
C ALA A 46 10.27 4.00 -3.11
N LEU A 47 9.89 4.71 -2.05
CA LEU A 47 8.60 4.54 -1.38
C LEU A 47 8.03 5.93 -1.08
N THR A 48 6.78 6.14 -1.42
CA THR A 48 6.08 7.40 -1.14
C THR A 48 4.63 7.09 -0.77
N PHE A 49 4.15 7.74 0.29
CA PHE A 49 2.75 7.68 0.67
C PHE A 49 2.21 9.08 0.92
N ASP A 50 1.20 9.45 0.14
CA ASP A 50 0.44 10.68 0.29
C ASP A 50 -0.84 10.37 1.07
N MET A 51 -0.89 10.88 2.31
CA MET A 51 -1.99 10.63 3.24
C MET A 51 -3.29 11.33 2.82
N GLU A 52 -3.21 12.53 2.22
CA GLU A 52 -4.39 13.28 1.80
C GLU A 52 -5.10 12.59 0.64
N ARG A 53 -4.32 11.99 -0.26
CA ARG A 53 -4.83 11.28 -1.44
C ARG A 53 -4.99 9.78 -1.23
N SER A 54 -4.55 9.24 -0.10
CA SER A 54 -4.36 7.79 0.11
C SER A 54 -3.60 7.15 -1.05
N LEU A 55 -2.56 7.82 -1.55
CA LEU A 55 -1.80 7.38 -2.72
C LEU A 55 -0.46 6.80 -2.29
N PHE A 56 -0.32 5.49 -2.43
CA PHE A 56 0.91 4.77 -2.15
C PHE A 56 1.64 4.45 -3.46
N LYS A 57 2.93 4.75 -3.51
CA LYS A 57 3.82 4.42 -4.61
C LYS A 57 5.03 3.68 -4.07
N TYR A 58 5.34 2.56 -4.70
CA TYR A 58 6.49 1.75 -4.38
C TYR A 58 7.21 1.35 -5.66
N ALA A 59 8.52 1.55 -5.68
CA ALA A 59 9.37 1.13 -6.78
C ALA A 59 10.53 0.29 -6.25
N PHE A 60 10.81 -0.82 -6.91
CA PHE A 60 11.92 -1.70 -6.57
C PHE A 60 12.51 -2.32 -7.83
N ARG A 61 13.77 -2.72 -7.76
CA ARG A 61 14.54 -3.31 -8.85
C ARG A 61 14.77 -4.80 -8.62
N GLN A 62 14.75 -5.59 -9.69
CA GLN A 62 15.09 -7.01 -9.63
C GLN A 62 16.53 -7.19 -9.14
N GLU A 63 16.75 -8.18 -8.27
CA GLU A 63 18.08 -8.61 -7.83
C GLU A 63 18.40 -9.97 -8.48
N GLY A 64 19.41 -9.99 -9.35
CA GLY A 64 19.87 -11.21 -10.03
C GLY A 64 18.81 -11.88 -10.92
N ASP A 65 18.81 -13.21 -10.97
CA ASP A 65 17.81 -14.01 -11.72
C ASP A 65 16.60 -14.43 -10.87
N LEU A 66 16.49 -13.89 -9.65
CA LEU A 66 15.37 -14.23 -8.77
C LEU A 66 14.07 -13.66 -9.33
N PHE A 67 12.98 -14.42 -9.22
CA PHE A 67 11.66 -13.92 -9.53
C PHE A 67 11.30 -12.77 -8.56
N PRO A 68 10.99 -11.58 -9.07
CA PRO A 68 10.66 -10.44 -8.23
C PRO A 68 9.29 -10.66 -7.60
N GLU A 69 9.26 -10.69 -6.28
CA GLU A 69 8.04 -10.88 -5.49
C GLU A 69 8.02 -9.85 -4.38
N THR A 70 6.86 -9.24 -4.12
CA THR A 70 6.72 -8.32 -2.99
C THR A 70 5.38 -8.50 -2.31
N GLU A 71 5.38 -8.34 -0.99
CA GLU A 71 4.21 -8.39 -0.13
C GLU A 71 4.05 -7.02 0.49
N ILE A 72 2.89 -6.39 0.31
CA ILE A 72 2.61 -5.03 0.76
C ILE A 72 1.39 -5.08 1.66
N PHE A 73 1.53 -4.56 2.89
CA PHE A 73 0.41 -4.39 3.79
C PHE A 73 -0.44 -3.18 3.38
N ILE A 74 -1.76 -3.35 3.29
CA ILE A 74 -2.71 -2.29 2.91
C ILE A 74 -3.69 -2.06 4.06
N PRO A 75 -3.56 -0.94 4.81
CA PRO A 75 -4.44 -0.65 5.94
C PRO A 75 -5.83 -0.21 5.46
N GLU A 76 -6.88 -0.84 5.99
CA GLU A 76 -8.27 -0.59 5.60
C GLU A 76 -8.74 0.86 5.86
N ILE A 77 -8.16 1.51 6.87
CA ILE A 77 -8.53 2.87 7.30
C ILE A 77 -8.42 3.91 6.15
N HIS A 78 -7.46 3.74 5.23
CA HIS A 78 -7.24 4.63 4.09
C HIS A 78 -8.05 4.24 2.85
N TYR A 79 -8.59 3.02 2.80
CA TYR A 79 -9.19 2.42 1.61
C TYR A 79 -10.58 1.81 1.87
N LYS A 80 -11.36 2.39 2.80
CA LYS A 80 -12.71 1.90 3.19
C LYS A 80 -13.66 1.67 2.00
N LYS A 81 -13.51 2.45 0.93
CA LYS A 81 -14.34 2.36 -0.29
C LYS A 81 -13.76 1.40 -1.35
N GLY A 82 -12.63 0.77 -1.05
CA GLY A 82 -11.83 0.01 -1.98
C GLY A 82 -10.60 0.77 -2.47
N PHE A 83 -9.71 0.02 -3.11
CA PHE A 83 -8.52 0.54 -3.75
C PHE A 83 -8.31 -0.13 -5.10
N GLU A 84 -7.55 0.54 -5.94
CA GLU A 84 -7.06 -0.01 -7.19
C GLU A 84 -5.54 -0.08 -7.13
N VAL A 85 -4.99 -1.09 -7.81
CA VAL A 85 -3.54 -1.32 -7.89
C VAL A 85 -3.15 -1.21 -9.36
N LEU A 86 -2.18 -0.34 -9.63
CA LEU A 86 -1.51 -0.25 -10.90
C LEU A 86 -0.11 -0.83 -10.76
N VAL A 87 0.22 -1.76 -11.65
CA VAL A 87 1.54 -2.36 -11.76
C VAL A 87 2.04 -2.19 -13.19
N ASN A 88 3.33 -1.93 -13.35
CA ASN A 88 3.91 -1.74 -14.68
C ASN A 88 4.10 -3.07 -15.44
N ALA A 89 4.53 -4.12 -14.74
CA ALA A 89 4.75 -5.44 -15.32
C ALA A 89 4.65 -6.53 -14.25
N GLY A 90 3.77 -7.52 -14.44
CA GLY A 90 3.51 -8.54 -13.42
C GLY A 90 2.04 -8.71 -13.08
N THR A 91 1.82 -9.50 -12.05
CA THR A 91 0.50 -9.86 -11.54
C THR A 91 0.45 -9.59 -10.04
N TYR A 92 -0.75 -9.31 -9.54
CA TYR A 92 -0.97 -9.13 -8.12
C TYR A 92 -2.20 -9.90 -7.66
N GLN A 93 -2.19 -10.29 -6.39
CA GLN A 93 -3.30 -10.90 -5.69
C GLN A 93 -3.44 -10.21 -4.34
N TYR A 94 -4.66 -9.90 -3.93
CA TYR A 94 -4.92 -9.27 -2.65
C TYR A 94 -5.67 -10.23 -1.73
N ASP A 95 -5.10 -10.47 -0.54
CA ASP A 95 -5.73 -11.26 0.50
C ASP A 95 -6.46 -10.34 1.49
N PHE A 96 -7.80 -10.34 1.46
CA PHE A 96 -8.61 -9.46 2.30
C PHE A 96 -8.51 -9.82 3.80
N ARG A 97 -8.28 -11.09 4.14
CA ARG A 97 -8.18 -11.53 5.56
C ARG A 97 -6.90 -11.01 6.20
N SER A 98 -5.80 -11.12 5.48
CA SER A 98 -4.47 -10.75 5.95
C SER A 98 -4.14 -9.28 5.65
N ARG A 99 -4.94 -8.63 4.78
CA ARG A 99 -4.72 -7.26 4.28
C ARG A 99 -3.37 -7.11 3.58
N VAL A 100 -2.94 -8.17 2.89
CA VAL A 100 -1.66 -8.22 2.18
C VAL A 100 -1.90 -8.31 0.68
N LEU A 101 -1.29 -7.38 -0.05
CA LEU A 101 -1.14 -7.41 -1.49
C LEU A 101 0.14 -8.17 -1.85
N LYS A 102 -0.01 -9.33 -2.48
CA LYS A 102 1.08 -10.13 -3.02
C LYS A 102 1.28 -9.81 -4.49
N PHE A 103 2.45 -9.35 -4.85
CA PHE A 103 2.85 -9.05 -6.21
C PHE A 103 3.91 -10.04 -6.69
N LYS A 104 3.78 -10.45 -7.96
CA LYS A 104 4.73 -11.30 -8.66
C LYS A 104 5.03 -10.68 -10.03
N GLY A 105 6.29 -10.28 -10.22
CA GLY A 105 6.76 -9.69 -11.47
C GLY A 105 6.99 -10.72 -12.57
N GLU A 106 7.07 -10.22 -13.81
CA GLU A 106 7.42 -11.00 -15.01
C GLU A 106 8.93 -10.97 -15.27
N LYS A 107 9.50 -12.04 -15.83
CA LYS A 107 10.92 -12.09 -16.22
C LYS A 107 11.25 -11.05 -17.29
N GLY A 108 12.47 -10.50 -17.21
CA GLY A 108 13.02 -9.58 -18.21
C GLY A 108 12.69 -8.11 -17.98
N ILE A 109 12.14 -7.77 -16.80
CA ILE A 109 11.91 -6.40 -16.37
C ILE A 109 12.85 -6.10 -15.20
N LEU A 110 13.57 -4.98 -15.28
CA LEU A 110 14.53 -4.60 -14.24
C LEU A 110 13.86 -3.79 -13.14
N ASP A 111 13.01 -2.82 -13.49
CA ASP A 111 12.38 -1.91 -12.54
C ASP A 111 10.87 -2.17 -12.47
N TYR A 112 10.36 -2.37 -11.26
CA TYR A 112 8.95 -2.58 -10.97
C TYR A 112 8.38 -1.38 -10.23
N GLY A 113 7.20 -0.96 -10.66
CA GLY A 113 6.44 0.13 -10.05
C GLY A 113 5.06 -0.35 -9.66
N ILE A 114 4.71 -0.17 -8.39
CA ILE A 114 3.41 -0.49 -7.81
C ILE A 114 2.82 0.81 -7.27
N THR A 115 1.62 1.13 -7.72
CA THR A 115 0.85 2.28 -7.22
C THR A 115 -0.49 1.80 -6.71
N VAL A 116 -0.83 2.17 -5.49
CA VAL A 116 -2.12 1.89 -4.87
C VAL A 116 -2.83 3.21 -4.59
N TYR A 117 -4.08 3.32 -5.00
CA TYR A 117 -4.89 4.52 -4.82
C TYR A 117 -6.34 4.15 -4.53
N PRO A 118 -7.11 5.02 -3.86
CA PRO A 118 -8.49 4.75 -3.52
C PRO A 118 -9.36 4.64 -4.79
N SER A 119 -10.23 3.63 -4.81
CA SER A 119 -11.22 3.47 -5.88
C SER A 119 -12.30 4.54 -5.75
N LYS A 120 -12.67 5.17 -6.86
CA LYS A 120 -13.85 6.08 -6.91
C LYS A 120 -15.18 5.33 -6.94
N LYS A 121 -15.17 4.02 -7.18
CA LYS A 121 -16.37 3.18 -7.20
C LYS A 121 -16.56 2.55 -5.83
N SER A 122 -17.64 2.90 -5.15
CA SER A 122 -18.12 2.17 -3.96
C SER A 122 -18.20 0.69 -4.29
N LEU A 123 -17.44 -0.13 -3.57
CA LEU A 123 -17.50 -1.59 -3.67
C LEU A 123 -18.87 -2.07 -3.15
N SER A 124 -19.86 -2.16 -4.04
CA SER A 124 -20.89 -3.19 -3.91
C SER A 124 -20.18 -4.54 -3.99
N ARG A 125 -20.35 -5.28 -2.90
CA ARG A 125 -19.77 -6.57 -2.57
C ARG A 125 -20.03 -7.61 -3.68
N GLU A 126 -19.17 -7.74 -4.67
CA GLU A 126 -19.19 -8.91 -5.56
C GLU A 126 -17.86 -9.17 -6.29
N GLN A 127 -17.31 -10.35 -5.98
CA GLN A 127 -16.42 -11.19 -6.78
C GLN A 127 -15.06 -10.65 -7.29
N ASP A 128 -14.01 -11.23 -6.69
CA ASP A 128 -12.99 -12.00 -7.41
C ASP A 128 -12.78 -11.57 -8.87
N ARG A 129 -11.93 -10.55 -9.07
CA ARG A 129 -11.42 -10.21 -10.38
C ARG A 129 -9.91 -10.13 -10.33
N THR A 130 -9.28 -11.27 -10.63
CA THR A 130 -7.96 -11.37 -11.24
C THR A 130 -7.91 -10.44 -12.46
N LYS A 131 -7.49 -9.19 -12.25
CA LYS A 131 -7.35 -8.21 -13.33
C LYS A 131 -6.01 -8.47 -14.02
N VAL A 132 -6.01 -9.41 -14.95
CA VAL A 132 -4.89 -9.66 -15.87
C VAL A 132 -4.76 -8.42 -16.77
N VAL A 133 -3.65 -7.69 -16.65
CA VAL A 133 -3.34 -6.54 -17.49
C VAL A 133 -3.05 -7.03 -18.92
N PRO A 134 -3.75 -6.55 -19.97
CA PRO A 134 -3.50 -6.99 -21.34
C PRO A 134 -2.18 -6.41 -21.85
N LYS A 135 -1.31 -7.29 -22.38
CA LYS A 135 -0.06 -6.93 -23.05
C LYS A 135 -0.34 -6.01 -24.23
N THR A 136 0.19 -4.78 -24.18
CA THR A 136 0.25 -3.86 -25.32
C THR A 136 1.07 -4.51 -26.45
N GLN A 137 0.40 -5.09 -27.44
CA GLN A 137 1.05 -5.50 -28.69
C GLN A 137 1.39 -4.25 -29.50
N LYS A 138 2.70 -4.00 -29.66
CA LYS A 138 3.25 -3.04 -30.62
C LYS A 138 2.82 -3.46 -32.03
N ARG A 139 2.06 -2.61 -32.73
CA ARG A 139 1.82 -2.73 -34.17
C ARG A 139 3.15 -2.54 -34.90
N LYS A 140 3.57 -3.56 -35.66
CA LYS A 140 4.60 -3.45 -36.70
C LYS A 140 3.91 -3.18 -38.04
N THR A 141 4.44 -2.18 -38.72
CA THR A 141 4.21 -1.75 -40.09
C THR A 141 4.33 -2.89 -41.10
N GLN A 142 3.36 -3.02 -42.00
CA GLN A 142 3.59 -3.17 -43.44
C GLN A 142 2.32 -2.81 -44.21
#